data_AF-A0A0G0NJM7-F1
#
_entry.id   AF-A0A0G0NJM7-F1
#
_cell.length_a   1.000
_cell.length_b   1.000
_cell.length_c   1.000
_cell.angle_alpha   90.00
_cell.angle_beta   90.00
_cell.angle_gamma   90.00
#
_symmetry.space_group_name_H-M   'P 1'
#
loop_
_entity.id
_entity.type
_entity.pdbx_description
1 polymer ?
#
loop_
_entity_poly.entity_id
_entity_poly.type
_entity_poly.pdbx_seq_one_letter_code
_entity_poly.pdbx_strand_id
1 'polypeptide(L)'
;MIPNFYLSGVAIVLRTYDKTPWGEIMYNIAMAKKVRKNVLNYRVIIEKERYDDGSIVYSASCPTLGVFDYGDSIEEVQTSIKDGIESAIEFLTEQGREIPTDIPEESIVTFTEVKIPPKSVNLIAA
;
A
#
# COMPACT_ATOMS: atom_id res chain seq x y z
N MET A 1 -37.40 20.48 36.87
CA MET A 1 -36.70 19.20 36.97
C MET A 1 -36.36 18.77 35.55
N ILE A 2 -35.10 18.87 35.15
CA ILE A 2 -34.65 18.54 33.79
C ILE A 2 -33.76 17.29 33.93
N PRO A 3 -34.01 16.17 33.22
CA PRO A 3 -33.13 15.02 33.29
C PRO A 3 -31.89 15.25 32.43
N ASN A 4 -30.77 14.85 33.02
CA ASN A 4 -29.42 14.88 32.51
C ASN A 4 -29.23 13.71 31.53
N PHE A 5 -28.82 13.97 30.28
CA PHE A 5 -28.32 12.93 29.38
C PHE A 5 -26.96 13.34 28.83
N TYR A 6 -25.93 12.83 29.50
CA TYR A 6 -24.58 12.70 28.96
C TYR A 6 -24.62 11.70 27.80
N LEU A 7 -24.60 12.20 26.58
CA LEU A 7 -24.28 11.42 25.39
C LEU A 7 -23.14 12.14 24.68
N SER A 8 -22.01 11.45 24.56
CA SER A 8 -20.79 11.88 23.88
C SER A 8 -21.10 12.69 22.62
N GLY A 9 -20.60 13.92 22.55
CA GLY A 9 -20.96 14.96 21.57
C GLY A 9 -20.68 14.66 20.09
N VAL A 10 -20.32 13.43 19.73
CA VAL A 10 -20.11 13.00 18.34
C VAL A 10 -21.36 12.34 17.75
N ALA A 11 -22.18 11.66 18.56
CA ALA A 11 -23.33 10.90 18.06
C ALA A 11 -24.58 11.76 17.80
N ILE A 12 -24.74 12.88 18.51
CA ILE A 12 -25.91 13.75 18.37
C ILE A 12 -25.86 14.55 17.06
N VAL A 13 -24.67 14.89 16.56
CA VAL A 13 -24.52 15.73 15.36
C VAL A 13 -24.94 15.01 14.07
N LEU A 14 -24.81 13.68 14.01
CA LEU A 14 -25.07 12.95 12.76
C LEU A 14 -26.56 12.65 12.52
N ARG A 15 -27.44 12.76 13.53
CA ARG A 15 -28.84 12.31 13.42
C ARG A 15 -29.83 13.40 13.02
N THR A 16 -29.38 14.64 12.84
CA THR A 16 -30.25 15.77 12.45
C THR A 16 -29.65 16.59 11.31
N TYR A 17 -29.04 15.94 10.31
CA TYR A 17 -28.69 16.64 9.08
C TYR A 17 -29.98 17.12 8.40
N ASP A 18 -30.23 18.42 8.55
CA ASP A 18 -31.29 19.14 7.88
C ASP A 18 -31.04 19.13 6.37
N LYS A 19 -32.06 18.82 5.57
CA LYS A 19 -32.01 18.77 4.08
C LYS A 19 -31.99 20.17 3.47
N THR A 20 -31.35 21.12 4.15
CA THR A 20 -31.16 22.46 3.61
C THR A 20 -29.93 22.47 2.70
N PRO A 21 -29.90 23.36 1.68
CA PRO A 21 -28.74 23.53 0.82
C PRO A 21 -27.46 23.80 1.61
N TRP A 22 -27.57 24.49 2.75
CA TRP A 22 -26.47 24.77 3.66
C TRP A 22 -25.98 23.53 4.41
N GLY A 23 -26.87 22.61 4.78
CA GLY A 23 -26.53 21.32 5.41
C GLY A 23 -25.71 20.42 4.48
N GLU A 24 -26.12 20.31 3.20
CA GLU A 24 -25.36 19.57 2.18
C GLU A 24 -24.01 20.22 1.86
N ILE A 25 -23.95 21.56 1.75
CA ILE A 25 -22.70 22.28 1.54
C ILE A 25 -21.73 22.05 2.70
N MET A 26 -22.20 22.15 3.94
CA MET A 26 -21.34 21.94 5.11
C MET A 26 -20.91 20.48 5.26
N TYR A 27 -21.77 19.51 4.89
CA TYR A 27 -21.40 18.10 4.79
C TYR A 27 -20.29 17.91 3.75
N ASN A 28 -20.46 18.43 2.54
CA ASN A 28 -19.48 18.30 1.46
C ASN A 28 -18.15 19.00 1.81
N ILE A 29 -18.18 20.17 2.48
CA ILE A 29 -16.98 20.85 2.98
C ILE A 29 -16.30 20.04 4.09
N ALA A 30 -17.06 19.47 5.03
CA ALA A 30 -16.53 18.61 6.09
C ALA A 30 -15.93 17.33 5.54
N MET A 31 -16.57 16.71 4.54
CA MET A 31 -16.07 15.52 3.85
C MET A 31 -14.83 15.86 2.99
N ALA A 32 -14.83 16.98 2.27
CA ALA A 32 -13.67 17.45 1.51
C ALA A 32 -12.47 17.77 2.43
N LYS A 33 -12.70 18.35 3.61
CA LYS A 33 -11.67 18.54 4.64
C LYS A 33 -11.19 17.22 5.27
N LYS A 34 -11.97 16.14 5.18
CA LYS A 34 -11.63 14.81 5.71
C LYS A 34 -11.00 13.89 4.65
N VAL A 35 -10.58 14.40 3.49
CA VAL A 35 -9.65 13.66 2.62
C VAL A 35 -8.23 14.09 2.95
N ARG A 36 -7.70 13.59 4.07
CA ARG A 36 -6.25 13.53 4.23
C ARG A 36 -5.81 12.35 3.37
N LYS A 37 -5.23 12.61 2.20
CA LYS A 37 -4.54 11.55 1.46
C LYS A 37 -3.36 11.09 2.31
N ASN A 38 -3.52 9.99 3.02
CA ASN A 38 -2.41 9.28 3.62
C ASN A 38 -1.70 8.56 2.48
N VAL A 39 -0.76 9.26 1.84
CA VAL A 39 0.07 8.67 0.79
C VAL A 39 1.16 7.85 1.49
N LEU A 40 1.21 6.56 1.19
CA LEU A 40 2.27 5.66 1.66
C LEU A 40 3.22 5.39 0.49
N ASN A 41 4.52 5.53 0.74
CA ASN A 41 5.56 5.20 -0.22
C ASN A 41 6.09 3.81 0.13
N TYR A 42 6.09 2.88 -0.83
CA TYR A 42 6.65 1.54 -0.66
C TYR A 42 7.85 1.34 -1.57
N ARG A 43 8.89 0.68 -1.07
CA ARG A 43 9.97 0.19 -1.93
C ARG A 43 9.47 -0.99 -2.75
N VAL A 44 9.69 -0.91 -4.06
CA VAL A 44 9.46 -2.00 -5.00
C VAL A 44 10.81 -2.40 -5.59
N ILE A 45 11.11 -3.70 -5.55
CA ILE A 45 12.30 -4.29 -6.16
C ILE A 45 11.82 -4.97 -7.44
N ILE A 46 12.40 -4.60 -8.57
CA ILE A 46 12.11 -5.22 -9.87
C ILE A 46 13.34 -6.02 -10.30
N GLU A 47 13.13 -7.30 -10.57
CA GLU A 47 14.17 -8.23 -11.01
C GLU A 47 13.88 -8.65 -12.44
N LYS A 48 14.96 -8.83 -13.21
CA LYS A 48 14.90 -9.23 -14.60
C LYS A 48 15.17 -10.73 -14.68
N GLU A 49 14.22 -11.47 -15.21
CA GLU A 49 14.33 -12.90 -15.40
C GLU A 49 14.48 -13.22 -16.90
N ARG A 50 15.27 -14.25 -17.20
CA ARG A 50 15.50 -14.72 -18.57
C ARG A 50 15.15 -16.20 -18.63
N TYR A 51 14.22 -16.54 -19.51
CA TYR A 51 13.87 -17.93 -19.80
C TYR A 51 14.85 -18.58 -20.78
N ASP A 52 14.82 -19.92 -20.84
CA ASP A 52 15.67 -20.73 -21.71
C ASP A 52 15.49 -20.42 -23.20
N ASP A 53 14.29 -19.97 -23.59
CA ASP A 53 13.97 -19.53 -24.95
C ASP A 53 14.52 -18.14 -25.30
N GLY A 54 15.17 -17.47 -24.34
CA GLY A 54 15.75 -16.15 -24.47
C GLY A 54 14.78 -15.00 -24.24
N SER A 55 13.50 -15.29 -23.96
CA SER A 55 12.54 -14.28 -23.54
C SER A 55 12.91 -13.69 -22.18
N ILE A 56 12.45 -12.47 -21.95
CA ILE A 56 12.71 -11.68 -20.75
C ILE A 56 11.37 -11.36 -20.13
N VAL A 57 11.26 -11.59 -18.82
CA VAL A 57 10.16 -11.06 -18.01
C VAL A 57 10.74 -10.29 -16.83
N TYR A 58 9.86 -9.58 -16.14
CA TYR A 58 10.18 -8.83 -14.95
C TYR A 58 9.32 -9.32 -13.81
N SER A 59 9.92 -9.65 -12.69
CA SER A 59 9.23 -9.88 -11.43
C SER A 59 9.37 -8.63 -10.57
N ALA A 60 8.34 -8.31 -9.80
CA ALA A 60 8.36 -7.24 -8.83
C ALA A 60 7.95 -7.75 -7.47
N SER A 61 8.57 -7.18 -6.43
CA SER A 61 8.20 -7.44 -5.05
C SER A 61 8.06 -6.13 -4.27
N CYS A 62 7.06 -6.10 -3.39
CA CYS A 62 6.91 -5.12 -2.31
C CYS A 62 7.14 -5.87 -0.98
N PRO A 63 8.39 -5.91 -0.47
CA PRO A 63 8.73 -6.74 0.69
C PRO A 63 7.93 -6.38 1.94
N THR A 64 7.66 -5.10 2.16
CA THR A 64 6.94 -4.59 3.34
C THR A 64 5.53 -5.16 3.44
N LEU A 65 4.87 -5.42 2.30
CA LEU A 65 3.52 -5.99 2.25
C LEU A 65 3.50 -7.48 1.87
N GLY A 66 4.65 -8.04 1.49
CA GLY A 66 4.73 -9.42 0.98
C GLY A 66 3.97 -9.63 -0.33
N VAL A 67 3.87 -8.58 -1.16
CA VAL A 67 3.17 -8.62 -2.45
C VAL A 67 4.20 -8.88 -3.55
N PHE A 68 3.86 -9.76 -4.48
CA PHE A 68 4.69 -10.14 -5.61
C PHE A 68 3.84 -10.12 -6.87
N ASP A 69 4.43 -9.70 -7.99
CA ASP A 69 3.78 -9.69 -9.29
C ASP A 69 4.80 -9.82 -10.42
N TYR A 70 4.34 -9.94 -11.67
CA TYR A 70 5.20 -10.06 -12.85
C TYR A 70 4.64 -9.30 -14.06
N GLY A 71 5.46 -9.09 -15.08
CA GLY A 71 5.06 -8.49 -16.34
C GLY A 71 6.10 -8.70 -17.45
N ASP A 72 5.67 -8.56 -18.70
CA ASP A 72 6.54 -8.72 -19.87
C ASP A 72 7.36 -7.43 -20.15
N SER A 73 7.03 -6.34 -19.45
CA SER A 73 7.73 -5.06 -19.50
C SER A 73 7.85 -4.41 -18.12
N ILE A 74 8.73 -3.41 -18.00
CA ILE A 74 8.92 -2.65 -16.76
C ILE A 74 7.62 -1.90 -16.41
N GLU A 75 6.95 -1.33 -17.41
CA GLU A 75 5.72 -0.56 -17.24
C GLU A 75 4.54 -1.45 -16.80
N GLU A 76 4.44 -2.64 -17.39
CA GLU A 76 3.42 -3.62 -17.01
C GLU A 76 3.61 -4.10 -15.58
N VAL A 77 4.82 -4.53 -15.22
CA VAL A 77 5.08 -5.03 -13.86
C VAL A 77 4.89 -3.93 -12.81
N GLN A 78 5.22 -2.67 -13.12
CA GLN A 78 4.96 -1.53 -12.24
C GLN A 78 3.48 -1.25 -12.03
N THR A 79 2.67 -1.45 -13.07
CA THR A 79 1.21 -1.31 -12.97
C THR A 79 0.64 -2.45 -12.14
N SER A 80 1.04 -3.68 -12.45
CA SER A 80 0.55 -4.88 -11.77
C SER A 80 0.87 -4.87 -10.27
N ILE A 81 2.13 -4.63 -9.90
CA ILE A 81 2.53 -4.58 -8.48
C ILE A 81 1.84 -3.45 -7.72
N LYS A 82 1.52 -2.33 -8.37
CA LYS A 82 0.79 -1.24 -7.74
C LYS A 82 -0.65 -1.66 -7.44
N ASP A 83 -1.33 -2.29 -8.38
CA ASP A 83 -2.69 -2.82 -8.18
C ASP A 83 -2.70 -3.88 -7.06
N GLY A 84 -1.66 -4.72 -7.00
CA GLY A 84 -1.46 -5.68 -5.91
C GLY A 84 -1.26 -5.02 -4.54
N ILE A 85 -0.48 -3.94 -4.46
CA ILE A 85 -0.29 -3.15 -3.24
C ILE A 85 -1.62 -2.52 -2.79
N GLU A 86 -2.37 -1.90 -3.71
CA GLU A 86 -3.68 -1.30 -3.42
C GLU A 86 -4.67 -2.35 -2.89
N SER A 87 -4.71 -3.53 -3.53
CA SER A 87 -5.54 -4.66 -3.10
C SER A 87 -5.16 -5.19 -1.71
N ALA A 88 -3.86 -5.27 -1.40
CA ALA A 88 -3.39 -5.71 -0.08
C ALA A 88 -3.78 -4.71 1.03
N ILE A 89 -3.68 -3.41 0.75
CA ILE A 89 -4.09 -2.35 1.69
C ILE A 89 -5.60 -2.38 1.91
N GLU A 90 -6.39 -2.57 0.85
CA GLU A 90 -7.84 -2.72 0.94
C GLU A 90 -8.20 -3.91 1.84
N PHE A 91 -7.63 -5.09 1.57
CA PHE A 91 -7.85 -6.28 2.39
C PHE A 91 -7.50 -6.05 3.86
N LEU A 92 -6.33 -5.48 4.18
CA LEU A 92 -5.94 -5.19 5.57
C LEU A 92 -6.92 -4.23 6.25
N THR A 93 -7.38 -3.22 5.52
CA THR A 93 -8.37 -2.26 6.00
C THR A 93 -9.71 -2.93 6.30
N GLU A 94 -10.22 -3.76 5.39
CA GLU A 94 -11.46 -4.52 5.58
C GLU A 94 -11.39 -5.48 6.77
N GLN A 95 -10.22 -6.08 7.00
CA GLN A 95 -9.99 -6.96 8.15
C GLN A 95 -9.74 -6.19 9.46
N GLY A 96 -9.75 -4.85 9.44
CA GLY A 96 -9.44 -4.01 10.61
C GLY A 96 -8.01 -4.22 11.13
N ARG A 97 -7.08 -4.63 10.25
CA ARG A 97 -5.68 -4.86 10.58
C ARG A 97 -4.86 -3.59 10.33
N GLU A 98 -3.73 -3.50 11.02
CA GLU A 98 -2.76 -2.44 10.77
C GLU A 98 -2.15 -2.60 9.37
N ILE A 99 -1.90 -1.48 8.70
CA ILE A 99 -1.23 -1.43 7.41
C ILE A 99 0.27 -1.26 7.67
N PRO A 100 1.14 -2.22 7.28
CA PRO A 100 2.58 -2.06 7.37
C PRO A 100 3.02 -0.84 6.54
N THR A 101 3.81 0.05 7.12
CA THR A 101 4.34 1.25 6.46
C THR A 101 5.82 1.08 6.16
N ASP A 102 6.24 1.54 4.99
CA ASP A 102 7.66 1.64 4.62
C ASP A 102 8.13 3.10 4.77
N ILE A 103 9.43 3.30 4.98
CA ILE A 103 10.06 4.63 5.09
C ILE A 103 11.28 4.67 4.17
N PRO A 104 11.07 4.77 2.84
CA PRO A 104 12.15 4.74 1.87
C PRO A 104 13.16 5.88 2.09
N GLU A 105 12.72 7.03 2.60
CA GLU A 105 13.54 8.23 2.79
C GLU A 105 14.61 8.08 3.89
N GLU A 106 14.40 7.16 4.83
CA GLU A 106 15.35 6.83 5.91
C GLU A 106 16.17 5.57 5.60
N SER A 107 15.91 4.92 4.46
CA SER A 107 16.52 3.65 4.09
C SER A 107 17.66 3.82 3.09
N ILE A 108 18.71 3.00 3.23
CA ILE A 108 19.78 2.87 2.24
C ILE A 108 19.67 1.49 1.58
N VAL A 109 19.43 1.46 0.27
CA VAL A 109 19.49 0.22 -0.54
C VAL A 109 20.92 0.04 -1.02
N THR A 110 21.52 -1.12 -0.70
CA THR A 110 22.90 -1.44 -1.09
C THR A 110 23.01 -2.88 -1.55
N PHE A 111 24.02 -3.17 -2.38
CA PHE A 111 24.35 -4.50 -2.85
C PHE A 111 25.72 -4.87 -2.29
N THR A 112 25.90 -6.12 -1.86
CA THR A 112 27.19 -6.62 -1.37
C THR A 112 27.62 -7.84 -2.16
N GLU A 113 28.90 -7.91 -2.48
CA GLU A 113 29.51 -9.04 -3.17
C GLU A 113 30.28 -9.89 -2.15
N VAL A 114 30.08 -11.21 -2.19
CA VAL A 114 30.80 -12.17 -1.34
C VAL A 114 31.56 -13.17 -2.20
N LYS A 115 32.80 -13.47 -1.79
CA LYS A 115 33.62 -14.51 -2.45
C LYS A 115 33.21 -15.88 -1.94
N ILE A 116 32.86 -16.76 -2.87
CA ILE A 116 32.53 -18.16 -2.59
C ILE A 116 33.77 -19.06 -2.71
N PRO A 117 33.97 -20.04 -1.80
CA PRO A 117 35.08 -20.98 -1.89
C PRO A 117 34.97 -21.86 -3.14
N PRO A 118 36.09 -22.19 -3.81
CA PRO A 118 36.09 -22.92 -5.08
C PRO A 118 35.63 -24.39 -5.00
N LYS A 119 35.42 -24.93 -3.79
CA LYS A 119 35.37 -26.38 -3.55
C LYS A 119 34.03 -26.90 -3.05
N SER A 120 32.91 -26.29 -3.46
CA SER A 120 31.56 -26.85 -3.32
C SER A 120 30.51 -25.81 -3.70
N VAL A 121 30.21 -25.61 -4.99
CA VAL A 121 28.98 -24.86 -5.30
C VAL A 121 28.32 -25.31 -6.60
N ASN A 122 27.16 -25.96 -6.45
CA ASN A 122 26.09 -25.83 -7.43
C ASN A 122 25.40 -24.51 -7.13
N LEU A 123 25.72 -23.46 -7.89
CA LEU A 123 25.04 -22.18 -7.77
C LEU A 123 23.69 -22.27 -8.50
N ILE A 124 22.62 -21.96 -7.78
CA ILE A 124 21.32 -21.69 -8.36
C ILE A 124 21.04 -20.20 -8.16
N ALA A 125 20.59 -19.53 -9.22
CA ALA A 125 19.94 -18.23 -9.04
C ALA A 125 18.63 -18.49 -8.25
N ALA A 126 18.39 -17.70 -7.22
CA ALA A 126 17.18 -17.75 -6.41
C ALA A 126 16.18 -16.73 -6.94
#